data_AF-A0ABD7HZE0-F1
#
_entry.id   AF-A0ABD7HZE0-F1
#
_cell.length_a   1.000
_cell.length_b   1.000
_cell.length_c   1.000
_cell.angle_alpha   90.00
_cell.angle_beta   90.00
_cell.angle_gamma   90.00
#
_symmetry.space_group_name_H-M   'P 1'
#
loop_
_entity.id
_entity.type
_entity.pdbx_description
1 polymer ?
#
loop_
_entity_poly.entity_id
_entity_poly.type
_entity_poly.pdbx_seq_one_letter_code
_entity_poly.pdbx_strand_id
1 'polypeptide(L)'
;MRQKTIEFLETRLRVPHNRLRVEEAMAHVKRGARGRADIVVYRDDEKTKPLMVIECKAPDVDISCDEVREQAERYRNILRADYIMLVNGYKLIIYKYQEGKNFELVDISSYKELLESKVSFVENITLEPYSYEEIMSYELQKKFTQIYVGCETPKPVKFFALNFLNLILLKSIDDESILDLLGVFEDRGTGRTRFGNSAGYNYQIKTRLFIAKDRKNKDQILGLSLFGKYNTQLNVSIMNRERRHHSLQLDMDKYCKYNYHNNKIVITHSGTLSTGRGGSISKFTVIDYVKNNAPDLIRDEEVYLGSIDNSRLLEWNQPDVQNFIKNLFLYAVLRDEVRKKYKRKRSRRKK
;
A
#
# COMPACT_ATOMS: atom_id res chain seq x y z
N MET A 1 -2.89 -26.36 -0.84
CA MET A 1 -1.75 -25.50 -1.24
C MET A 1 -0.41 -26.11 -0.84
N ARG A 2 -0.09 -26.25 0.46
CA ARG A 2 1.18 -26.85 0.91
C ARG A 2 1.53 -28.17 0.26
N GLN A 3 0.60 -29.12 0.17
CA GLN A 3 0.85 -30.42 -0.46
C GLN A 3 1.31 -30.29 -1.92
N LYS A 4 0.66 -29.43 -2.70
CA LYS A 4 1.06 -29.15 -4.09
C LYS A 4 2.44 -28.50 -4.17
N THR A 5 2.77 -27.64 -3.20
CA THR A 5 4.09 -27.03 -3.11
C THR A 5 5.16 -28.07 -2.78
N ILE A 6 4.91 -28.99 -1.84
CA ILE A 6 5.83 -30.09 -1.52
C ILE A 6 6.11 -30.94 -2.76
N GLU A 7 5.05 -31.36 -3.45
CA GLU A 7 5.16 -32.12 -4.70
C GLU A 7 5.99 -31.36 -5.75
N PHE A 8 5.76 -30.06 -5.92
CA PHE A 8 6.56 -29.21 -6.81
C PHE A 8 8.05 -29.16 -6.40
N LEU A 9 8.36 -29.02 -5.11
CA LEU A 9 9.74 -28.99 -4.61
C LEU A 9 10.47 -30.31 -4.92
N GLU A 10 9.80 -31.45 -4.68
CA GLU A 10 10.38 -32.78 -4.87
C GLU A 10 10.54 -33.13 -6.35
N THR A 11 9.50 -32.89 -7.14
CA THR A 11 9.45 -33.33 -8.55
C THR A 11 10.20 -32.37 -9.47
N ARG A 12 9.99 -31.06 -9.32
CA ARG A 12 10.52 -30.05 -10.23
C ARG A 12 11.86 -29.51 -9.78
N LEU A 13 12.00 -29.17 -8.49
CA LEU A 13 13.25 -28.63 -7.95
C LEU A 13 14.20 -29.71 -7.44
N ARG A 14 13.77 -30.97 -7.35
CA ARG A 14 14.55 -32.11 -6.87
C ARG A 14 15.03 -31.94 -5.43
N VAL A 15 14.21 -31.32 -4.58
CA VAL A 15 14.46 -31.26 -3.13
C VAL A 15 14.20 -32.64 -2.51
N PRO A 16 15.14 -33.22 -1.76
CA PRO A 16 14.91 -34.47 -1.04
C PRO A 16 13.82 -34.31 0.03
N HIS A 17 12.87 -35.26 0.10
CA HIS A 17 11.76 -35.23 1.06
C HIS A 17 12.26 -35.10 2.52
N ASN A 18 13.34 -35.82 2.85
CA ASN A 18 13.95 -35.79 4.19
C ASN A 18 14.56 -34.42 4.54
N ARG A 19 14.70 -33.48 3.60
CA ARG A 19 15.18 -32.10 3.84
C ARG A 19 14.06 -31.06 3.88
N LEU A 20 12.80 -31.50 3.85
CA LEU A 20 11.64 -30.64 4.05
C LEU A 20 11.16 -30.72 5.49
N ARG A 21 10.70 -29.58 6.03
CA ARG A 21 9.92 -29.55 7.26
C ARG A 21 8.69 -28.69 7.08
N VAL A 22 7.54 -29.26 7.42
CA VAL A 22 6.24 -28.60 7.29
C VAL A 22 5.80 -28.10 8.65
N GLU A 23 5.18 -26.93 8.69
CA GLU A 23 4.67 -26.29 9.92
C GLU A 23 5.79 -26.12 10.99
N GLU A 24 6.96 -25.58 10.60
CA GLU A 24 8.10 -25.41 11.51
C GLU A 24 7.84 -24.27 12.51
N ALA A 25 7.76 -24.61 13.80
CA ALA A 25 7.49 -23.63 14.85
C ALA A 25 8.75 -22.82 15.18
N MET A 26 8.65 -21.49 15.14
CA MET A 26 9.80 -20.62 15.39
C MET A 26 10.39 -20.79 16.81
N ALA A 27 9.56 -21.25 17.75
CA ALA A 27 9.96 -21.53 19.12
C ALA A 27 11.02 -22.65 19.23
N HIS A 28 11.09 -23.57 18.27
CA HIS A 28 12.12 -24.62 18.23
C HIS A 28 13.51 -24.03 17.96
N VAL A 29 13.58 -22.93 17.22
CA VAL A 29 14.82 -22.28 16.81
C VAL A 29 15.23 -21.20 17.80
N LYS A 30 14.26 -20.39 18.26
CA LYS A 30 14.49 -19.31 19.21
C LYS A 30 13.42 -19.32 20.29
N ARG A 31 13.84 -19.54 21.53
CA ARG A 31 12.95 -19.56 22.70
C ARG A 31 12.09 -18.28 22.75
N GLY A 32 10.78 -18.47 22.86
CA GLY A 32 9.81 -17.37 22.92
C GLY A 32 9.42 -16.74 21.57
N ALA A 33 10.03 -17.18 20.46
CA ALA A 33 9.61 -16.74 19.13
C ALA A 33 8.21 -17.28 18.80
N ARG A 34 7.37 -16.42 18.23
CA ARG A 34 5.98 -16.74 17.87
C ARG A 34 5.87 -17.03 16.37
N GLY A 35 4.86 -17.81 16.03
CA GLY A 35 4.52 -18.14 14.65
C GLY A 35 5.19 -19.41 14.15
N ARG A 36 4.86 -19.73 12.90
CA ARG A 36 5.17 -21.01 12.27
C ARG A 36 5.34 -20.80 10.77
N ALA A 37 6.44 -21.29 10.21
CA ALA A 37 6.67 -21.28 8.77
C ALA A 37 5.91 -22.46 8.14
N ASP A 38 5.27 -22.24 6.99
CA ASP A 38 4.50 -23.30 6.33
C ASP A 38 5.40 -24.45 5.89
N ILE A 39 6.52 -24.16 5.21
CA ILE A 39 7.53 -25.14 4.82
C ILE A 39 8.93 -24.51 4.98
N VAL A 40 9.89 -25.30 5.47
CA VAL A 40 11.32 -24.96 5.50
C VAL A 40 12.09 -26.03 4.72
N VAL A 41 12.96 -25.58 3.81
CA VAL A 41 13.90 -26.43 3.08
C VAL A 41 15.27 -26.33 3.74
N TYR A 42 15.92 -27.46 3.97
CA TYR A 42 17.23 -27.54 4.59
C TYR A 42 18.33 -27.96 3.60
N ARG A 43 19.58 -27.62 3.93
CA ARG A 43 20.76 -28.03 3.15
C ARG A 43 21.20 -29.46 3.46
N ASP A 44 20.86 -29.94 4.64
CA ASP A 44 21.34 -31.16 5.26
C ASP A 44 20.19 -32.04 5.75
N ASP A 45 20.45 -33.34 5.86
CA ASP A 45 19.46 -34.36 6.27
C ASP A 45 19.07 -34.22 7.75
N GLU A 46 19.95 -33.69 8.59
CA GLU A 46 19.71 -33.43 10.02
C GLU A 46 18.82 -32.19 10.27
N LYS A 47 18.53 -31.42 9.21
CA LYS A 47 17.71 -30.21 9.27
C LYS A 47 18.27 -29.14 10.23
N THR A 48 19.58 -28.95 10.20
CA THR A 48 20.28 -27.96 11.03
C THR A 48 20.62 -26.67 10.28
N LYS A 49 20.68 -26.71 8.94
CA LYS A 49 21.05 -25.57 8.09
C LYS A 49 19.88 -25.20 7.17
N PRO A 50 18.99 -24.28 7.57
CA PRO A 50 17.92 -23.79 6.73
C PRO A 50 18.46 -23.15 5.44
N LEU A 51 17.88 -23.53 4.30
CA LEU A 51 18.16 -22.95 2.99
C LEU A 51 17.08 -21.92 2.63
N MET A 52 15.81 -22.30 2.76
CA MET A 52 14.69 -21.52 2.26
C MET A 52 13.48 -21.62 3.18
N VAL A 53 12.81 -20.49 3.42
CA VAL A 53 11.49 -20.43 4.07
C VAL A 53 10.41 -20.24 3.02
N ILE A 54 9.34 -21.01 3.09
CA ILE A 54 8.24 -20.94 2.13
C ILE A 54 6.96 -20.56 2.86
N GLU A 55 6.24 -19.57 2.33
CA GLU A 55 4.91 -19.16 2.78
C GLU A 55 3.88 -19.47 1.69
N CYS A 56 2.92 -20.32 2.02
CA CYS A 56 1.85 -20.77 1.13
C CYS A 56 0.56 -19.99 1.43
N LYS A 57 0.03 -19.28 0.44
CA LYS A 57 -1.26 -18.59 0.56
C LYS A 57 -2.34 -19.27 -0.30
N ALA A 58 -3.60 -18.98 0.01
CA ALA A 58 -4.72 -19.42 -0.81
C ALA A 58 -4.71 -18.69 -2.18
N PRO A 59 -5.28 -19.29 -3.25
CA PRO A 59 -5.23 -18.70 -4.59
C PRO A 59 -5.78 -17.27 -4.69
N ASP A 60 -6.77 -16.92 -3.89
CA ASP A 60 -7.37 -15.59 -3.84
C ASP A 60 -6.49 -14.54 -3.12
N VAL A 61 -5.41 -14.97 -2.48
CA VAL A 61 -4.45 -14.09 -1.82
C VAL A 61 -3.31 -13.77 -2.78
N ASP A 62 -3.18 -12.50 -3.14
CA ASP A 62 -2.03 -12.02 -3.90
C ASP A 62 -0.77 -11.97 -3.02
N ILE A 63 0.22 -12.76 -3.45
CA ILE A 63 1.51 -12.95 -2.79
C ILE A 63 2.54 -11.86 -3.09
N SER A 64 2.24 -10.92 -3.99
CA SER A 64 3.10 -9.75 -4.24
C SER A 64 2.88 -8.59 -3.25
N CYS A 65 2.00 -8.78 -2.28
CA CYS A 65 1.81 -7.86 -1.15
C CYS A 65 3.01 -7.90 -0.19
N ASP A 66 3.47 -6.74 0.26
CA ASP A 66 4.63 -6.63 1.16
C ASP A 66 4.39 -7.36 2.48
N GLU A 67 3.16 -7.40 2.98
CA GLU A 67 2.84 -8.08 4.24
C GLU A 67 3.10 -9.59 4.19
N VAL A 68 2.90 -10.21 3.03
CA VAL A 68 3.16 -11.63 2.80
C VAL A 68 4.68 -11.86 2.78
N ARG A 69 5.42 -10.97 2.10
CA ARG A 69 6.89 -10.98 2.08
C ARG A 69 7.47 -10.77 3.47
N GLU A 70 7.05 -9.73 4.18
CA GLU A 70 7.48 -9.40 5.55
C GLU A 70 7.23 -10.56 6.53
N GLN A 71 6.14 -11.33 6.34
CA GLN A 71 5.90 -12.52 7.14
C GLN A 71 6.98 -13.59 6.91
N ALA A 72 7.29 -13.90 5.65
CA ALA A 72 8.35 -14.84 5.32
C ALA A 72 9.73 -14.34 5.78
N GLU A 73 10.01 -13.04 5.66
CA GLU A 73 11.25 -12.41 6.12
C GLU A 73 11.45 -12.54 7.63
N ARG A 74 10.40 -12.36 8.44
CA ARG A 74 10.49 -12.56 9.90
C ARG A 74 10.94 -13.97 10.25
N TYR A 75 10.37 -14.98 9.60
CA TYR A 75 10.74 -16.38 9.82
C TYR A 75 12.15 -16.68 9.30
N ARG A 76 12.49 -16.17 8.12
CA ARG A 76 13.84 -16.28 7.56
C ARG A 76 14.89 -15.66 8.47
N ASN A 77 14.62 -14.51 9.09
CA ASN A 77 15.53 -13.87 10.05
C ASN A 77 15.75 -14.71 11.31
N ILE A 78 14.72 -15.44 11.77
CA ILE A 78 14.83 -16.36 12.91
C ILE A 78 15.65 -17.60 12.52
N LEU A 79 15.33 -18.19 11.37
CA LEU A 79 15.98 -19.40 10.84
C LEU A 79 17.37 -19.16 10.23
N ARG A 80 17.71 -17.90 9.93
CA ARG A 80 18.90 -17.50 9.17
C ARG A 80 19.03 -18.24 7.83
N ALA A 81 17.89 -18.46 7.15
CA ALA A 81 17.87 -19.04 5.81
C ALA A 81 18.31 -18.00 4.75
N ASP A 82 18.72 -18.46 3.58
CA ASP A 82 19.18 -17.59 2.49
C ASP A 82 18.02 -17.08 1.63
N TYR A 83 16.96 -17.89 1.49
CA TYR A 83 15.87 -17.63 0.55
C TYR A 83 14.52 -17.56 1.25
N ILE A 84 13.60 -16.80 0.65
CA ILE A 84 12.17 -16.89 0.91
C ILE A 84 11.43 -17.20 -0.39
N MET A 85 10.39 -18.02 -0.33
CA MET A 85 9.49 -18.28 -1.45
C MET A 85 8.04 -18.05 -1.02
N LEU A 86 7.31 -17.30 -1.84
CA LEU A 86 5.88 -17.04 -1.67
C LEU A 86 5.13 -17.76 -2.79
N VAL A 87 4.06 -18.48 -2.46
CA VAL A 87 3.32 -19.27 -3.46
C VAL A 87 1.82 -19.29 -3.17
N ASN A 88 0.98 -19.08 -4.20
CA ASN A 88 -0.49 -19.19 -4.10
C ASN A 88 -1.11 -20.13 -5.13
N GLY A 89 -0.30 -20.95 -5.81
CA GLY A 89 -0.74 -22.06 -6.66
C GLY A 89 -0.72 -21.77 -8.15
N TYR A 90 -0.76 -20.50 -8.55
CA TYR A 90 -0.49 -20.10 -9.93
C TYR A 90 0.61 -19.05 -10.02
N LYS A 91 0.90 -18.32 -8.94
CA LYS A 91 2.04 -17.40 -8.85
C LYS A 91 3.04 -17.94 -7.83
N LEU A 92 4.31 -17.74 -8.14
CA LEU A 92 5.47 -18.01 -7.30
C LEU A 92 6.38 -16.79 -7.36
N ILE A 93 6.87 -16.33 -6.21
CA ILE A 93 7.89 -15.29 -6.13
C ILE A 93 8.96 -15.77 -5.16
N ILE A 94 10.23 -15.66 -5.54
CA ILE A 94 11.35 -16.08 -4.71
C ILE A 94 12.31 -14.91 -4.53
N TYR A 95 12.84 -14.76 -3.32
CA TYR A 95 13.85 -13.76 -3.00
C TYR A 95 15.05 -14.44 -2.35
N LYS A 96 16.24 -13.92 -2.66
CA LYS A 96 17.47 -14.22 -1.93
C LYS A 96 17.84 -13.05 -1.02
N TYR A 97 18.21 -13.36 0.21
CA TYR A 97 18.81 -12.40 1.11
C TYR A 97 20.31 -12.33 0.89
N GLN A 98 20.80 -11.12 0.62
CA GLN A 98 22.23 -10.80 0.56
C GLN A 98 22.41 -9.33 0.97
N GLU A 99 23.51 -9.01 1.63
CA GLU A 99 23.87 -7.62 1.96
C GLU A 99 22.77 -6.83 2.70
N GLY A 100 22.03 -7.48 3.60
CA GLY A 100 20.98 -6.81 4.36
C GLY A 100 19.66 -6.61 3.63
N LYS A 101 19.54 -7.01 2.35
CA LYS A 101 18.35 -6.81 1.50
C LYS A 101 17.88 -8.11 0.84
N ASN A 102 16.60 -8.14 0.46
CA ASN A 102 16.02 -9.25 -0.32
C ASN A 102 15.97 -8.84 -1.80
N PHE A 103 16.50 -9.68 -2.67
CA PHE A 103 16.51 -9.48 -4.12
C PHE A 103 15.64 -10.55 -4.77
N GLU A 104 14.69 -10.12 -5.59
CA GLU A 104 13.79 -11.03 -6.32
C GLU A 104 14.58 -11.79 -7.39
N LEU A 105 14.31 -13.09 -7.55
CA LEU A 105 14.90 -13.88 -8.63
C LEU A 105 13.98 -13.90 -9.84
N VAL A 106 14.57 -13.98 -11.03
CA VAL A 106 13.83 -14.07 -12.31
C VAL A 106 12.95 -15.32 -12.33
N ASP A 107 13.51 -16.42 -11.86
CA ASP A 107 12.88 -17.73 -11.78
C ASP A 107 13.39 -18.52 -10.59
N ILE A 108 12.72 -19.62 -10.28
CA ILE A 108 13.16 -20.54 -9.24
C ILE A 108 14.11 -21.58 -9.83
N SER A 109 15.35 -21.57 -9.35
CA SER A 109 16.38 -22.53 -9.73
C SER A 109 16.19 -23.88 -9.04
N SER A 110 16.84 -24.92 -9.56
CA SER A 110 16.84 -26.25 -8.93
C SER A 110 17.44 -26.22 -7.53
N TYR A 111 17.14 -27.24 -6.71
CA TYR A 111 17.71 -27.35 -5.36
C TYR A 111 19.23 -27.29 -5.36
N LYS A 112 19.89 -27.93 -6.33
CA LYS A 112 21.36 -27.90 -6.48
C LYS A 112 21.87 -26.49 -6.76
N GLU A 113 21.23 -25.76 -7.65
CA GLU A 113 21.62 -24.38 -7.99
C GLU A 113 21.38 -23.43 -6.81
N LEU A 114 20.28 -23.60 -6.06
CA LEU A 114 20.01 -22.83 -4.84
C LEU A 114 21.07 -23.09 -3.76
N LEU A 115 21.55 -24.33 -3.62
CA LEU A 115 22.65 -24.65 -2.71
C LEU A 115 23.95 -23.94 -3.10
N GLU A 116 24.24 -23.89 -4.40
CA GLU A 116 25.43 -23.27 -4.99
C GLU A 116 25.28 -21.75 -5.18
N SER A 117 24.15 -21.16 -4.80
CA SER A 117 23.84 -19.74 -5.02
C SER A 117 23.85 -19.29 -6.49
N LYS A 118 23.67 -20.23 -7.44
CA LYS A 118 23.60 -19.96 -8.89
C LYS A 118 22.18 -19.52 -9.26
N VAL A 119 21.90 -18.23 -9.11
CA VAL A 119 20.59 -17.64 -9.34
C VAL A 119 20.67 -16.35 -10.16
N SER A 120 19.61 -16.03 -10.89
CA SER A 120 19.46 -14.80 -11.65
C SER A 120 18.53 -13.84 -10.93
N PHE A 121 18.95 -12.58 -10.77
CA PHE A 121 18.13 -11.56 -10.13
C PHE A 121 17.28 -10.81 -11.15
N VAL A 122 16.07 -10.42 -10.75
CA VAL A 122 15.28 -9.46 -11.53
C VAL A 122 16.06 -8.16 -11.57
N GLU A 123 16.27 -7.61 -12.77
CA GLU A 123 16.82 -6.27 -12.91
C GLU A 123 15.87 -5.27 -12.27
N ASN A 124 16.34 -4.63 -11.19
CA ASN A 124 15.63 -3.49 -10.61
C ASN A 124 15.83 -2.30 -11.53
N ILE A 125 14.93 -2.13 -12.49
CA ILE A 125 14.81 -0.88 -13.24
C ILE A 125 14.30 0.16 -12.25
N THR A 126 15.20 1.02 -11.77
CA THR A 126 14.82 2.22 -11.04
C THR A 126 14.00 3.09 -11.99
N LEU A 127 12.72 3.25 -11.69
CA LEU A 127 11.87 4.15 -12.45
C LEU A 127 12.21 5.58 -12.04
N GLU A 128 12.81 6.32 -12.97
CA GLU A 128 13.01 7.76 -12.81
C GLU A 128 11.67 8.51 -12.88
N PRO A 129 11.52 9.65 -12.18
CA PRO A 129 10.36 10.50 -12.33
C PRO A 129 10.15 10.93 -13.78
N TYR A 130 8.90 10.84 -14.24
CA TYR A 130 8.52 11.27 -15.59
C TYR A 130 8.59 12.79 -15.73
N SER A 131 8.97 13.26 -16.92
CA SER A 131 8.87 14.68 -17.29
C SER A 131 7.40 15.11 -17.43
N TYR A 132 7.18 16.42 -17.48
CA TYR A 132 5.84 16.97 -17.68
C TYR A 132 5.27 16.55 -19.05
N GLU A 133 6.10 16.58 -20.09
CA GLU A 133 5.74 16.19 -21.46
C GLU A 133 5.38 14.71 -21.54
N GLU A 134 6.13 13.84 -20.85
CA GLU A 134 5.84 12.40 -20.78
C GLU A 134 4.49 12.14 -20.11
N ILE A 135 4.18 12.83 -19.00
CA ILE A 135 2.87 12.75 -18.32
C ILE A 135 1.72 13.12 -19.26
N MET A 136 1.94 14.12 -20.11
CA MET A 136 0.94 14.60 -21.07
C MET A 136 0.83 13.70 -22.32
N SER A 137 1.77 12.79 -22.53
CA SER A 137 1.79 11.88 -23.67
C SER A 137 0.67 10.84 -23.60
N TYR A 138 0.06 10.53 -24.75
CA TYR A 138 -0.97 9.51 -24.86
C TYR A 138 -0.43 8.11 -24.51
N GLU A 139 0.81 7.82 -24.89
CA GLU A 139 1.46 6.53 -24.63
C GLU A 139 1.58 6.25 -23.14
N LEU A 140 2.11 7.21 -22.36
CA LEU A 140 2.21 7.05 -20.91
C LEU A 140 0.82 6.92 -20.28
N GLN A 141 -0.13 7.75 -20.67
CA GLN A 141 -1.50 7.66 -20.17
C GLN A 141 -2.11 6.27 -20.41
N LYS A 142 -1.92 5.70 -21.60
CA LYS A 142 -2.42 4.36 -21.93
C LYS A 142 -1.79 3.29 -21.02
N LYS A 143 -0.51 3.42 -20.67
CA LYS A 143 0.20 2.47 -19.78
C LYS A 143 -0.38 2.41 -18.37
N PHE A 144 -0.89 3.52 -17.84
CA PHE A 144 -1.43 3.62 -16.48
C PHE A 144 -2.96 3.54 -16.42
N THR A 145 -3.65 3.59 -17.57
CA THR A 145 -5.10 3.47 -17.69
C THR A 145 -5.57 2.07 -17.27
N GLN A 146 -6.72 1.99 -16.60
CA GLN A 146 -7.30 0.77 -16.03
C GLN A 146 -6.48 0.10 -14.91
N ILE A 147 -5.40 0.75 -14.45
CA ILE A 147 -4.61 0.34 -13.28
C ILE A 147 -4.66 1.44 -12.22
N TYR A 148 -4.12 2.62 -12.55
CA TYR A 148 -4.05 3.77 -11.65
C TYR A 148 -5.00 4.90 -12.05
N VAL A 149 -5.38 4.97 -13.34
CA VAL A 149 -6.23 6.01 -13.92
C VAL A 149 -7.41 5.38 -14.64
N GLY A 150 -8.60 5.92 -14.43
CA GLY A 150 -9.83 5.42 -15.03
C GLY A 150 -9.89 5.65 -16.54
N CYS A 151 -10.42 4.69 -17.30
CA CYS A 151 -10.57 4.85 -18.75
C CYS A 151 -11.55 5.96 -19.15
N GLU A 152 -12.56 6.24 -18.32
CA GLU A 152 -13.59 7.27 -18.54
C GLU A 152 -13.22 8.63 -17.92
N THR A 153 -12.14 8.68 -17.13
CA THR A 153 -11.74 9.91 -16.45
C THR A 153 -11.49 11.07 -17.43
N PRO A 154 -12.01 12.28 -17.15
CA PRO A 154 -11.78 13.45 -17.99
C PRO A 154 -10.30 13.75 -18.18
N LYS A 155 -9.91 14.14 -19.39
CA LYS A 155 -8.49 14.34 -19.78
C LYS A 155 -7.69 15.23 -18.82
N PRO A 156 -8.18 16.40 -18.36
CA PRO A 156 -7.43 17.21 -17.40
C PRO A 156 -7.23 16.53 -16.04
N VAL A 157 -8.21 15.72 -15.60
CA VAL A 157 -8.12 14.96 -14.36
C VAL A 157 -7.16 13.77 -14.50
N LYS A 158 -7.09 13.13 -15.69
CA LYS A 158 -6.09 12.09 -15.99
C LYS A 158 -4.67 12.65 -15.86
N PHE A 159 -4.42 13.83 -16.42
CA PHE A 159 -3.11 14.49 -16.33
C PHE A 159 -2.71 14.73 -14.89
N PHE A 160 -3.61 15.30 -14.09
CA PHE A 160 -3.35 15.52 -12.69
C PHE A 160 -3.16 14.23 -11.89
N ALA A 161 -3.98 13.21 -12.14
CA ALA A 161 -3.81 11.92 -11.50
C ALA A 161 -2.43 11.34 -11.79
N LEU A 162 -1.94 11.41 -13.03
CA LEU A 162 -0.60 10.92 -13.39
C LEU A 162 0.51 11.79 -12.82
N ASN A 163 0.36 13.12 -12.83
CA ASN A 163 1.33 14.04 -12.24
C ASN A 163 1.44 13.81 -10.72
N PHE A 164 0.31 13.60 -10.04
CA PHE A 164 0.26 13.24 -8.63
C PHE A 164 0.81 11.82 -8.37
N LEU A 165 0.55 10.86 -9.26
CA LEU A 165 1.12 9.52 -9.18
C LEU A 165 2.67 9.56 -9.28
N ASN A 166 3.18 10.37 -10.21
CA ASN A 166 4.61 10.61 -10.40
C ASN A 166 5.25 11.15 -9.11
N LEU A 167 4.63 12.15 -8.49
CA LEU A 167 5.06 12.70 -7.19
C LEU A 167 5.11 11.62 -6.10
N ILE A 168 4.01 10.92 -5.85
CA ILE A 168 3.93 10.02 -4.68
C ILE A 168 4.75 8.73 -4.86
N LEU A 169 4.92 8.24 -6.10
CA LEU A 169 5.58 6.96 -6.34
C LEU A 169 7.06 7.07 -6.70
N LEU A 170 7.49 8.14 -7.37
CA LEU A 170 8.82 8.21 -7.98
C LEU A 170 9.71 9.29 -7.36
N LYS A 171 9.15 10.32 -6.72
CA LYS A 171 9.95 11.41 -6.12
C LYS A 171 10.28 11.15 -4.64
N SER A 172 11.52 11.44 -4.25
CA SER A 172 11.97 11.44 -2.85
C SER A 172 11.55 12.74 -2.14
N ILE A 173 11.52 12.69 -0.81
CA ILE A 173 11.41 13.87 0.05
C ILE A 173 12.77 14.02 0.72
N ASP A 174 13.55 14.99 0.27
CA ASP A 174 14.94 15.15 0.72
C ASP A 174 15.09 16.16 1.87
N ASP A 175 14.04 16.93 2.14
CA ASP A 175 14.00 17.94 3.21
C ASP A 175 12.95 17.54 4.27
N GLU A 176 13.43 17.25 5.48
CA GLU A 176 12.58 16.85 6.61
C GLU A 176 11.55 17.93 7.00
N SER A 177 11.83 19.21 6.75
CA SER A 177 10.88 20.29 7.02
C SER A 177 9.58 20.18 6.21
N ILE A 178 9.63 19.50 5.05
CA ILE A 178 8.44 19.18 4.26
C ILE A 178 7.52 18.24 5.03
N LEU A 179 8.06 17.26 5.77
CA LEU A 179 7.25 16.31 6.54
C LEU A 179 6.41 17.04 7.59
N ASP A 180 7.00 18.02 8.27
CA ASP A 180 6.30 18.87 9.23
C ASP A 180 5.16 19.66 8.58
N LEU A 181 5.39 20.21 7.38
CA LEU A 181 4.37 20.93 6.61
C LEU A 181 3.21 20.01 6.17
N LEU A 182 3.50 18.74 5.89
CA LEU A 182 2.50 17.72 5.58
C LEU A 182 1.77 17.20 6.84
N GLY A 183 2.29 17.46 8.04
CA GLY A 183 1.76 16.94 9.30
C GLY A 183 2.10 15.47 9.55
N VAL A 184 3.25 15.01 9.05
CA VAL A 184 3.78 13.64 9.22
C VAL A 184 5.20 13.72 9.78
N PHE A 185 5.73 12.61 10.32
CA PHE A 185 7.05 12.60 10.96
C PHE A 185 8.10 11.78 10.20
N GLU A 186 7.68 10.79 9.42
CA GLU A 186 8.60 9.92 8.68
C GLU A 186 7.94 9.52 7.36
N ASP A 187 8.72 9.58 6.28
CA ASP A 187 8.38 8.97 5.01
C ASP A 187 8.96 7.56 4.94
N ARG A 188 8.07 6.57 4.86
CA ARG A 188 8.43 5.14 4.79
C ARG A 188 8.66 4.67 3.35
N GLY A 189 8.54 5.57 2.38
CA GLY A 189 8.63 5.25 0.97
C GLY A 189 7.40 4.52 0.47
N THR A 190 7.57 3.78 -0.63
CA THR A 190 6.46 3.11 -1.30
C THR A 190 6.38 1.64 -0.92
N GLY A 191 5.16 1.13 -0.79
CA GLY A 191 4.90 -0.30 -0.55
C GLY A 191 3.60 -0.77 -1.21
N ARG A 192 3.51 -2.07 -1.47
CA ARG A 192 2.27 -2.76 -1.87
C ARG A 192 1.53 -3.21 -0.62
N THR A 193 0.56 -2.40 -0.22
CA THR A 193 -0.29 -2.65 0.96
C THR A 193 -1.66 -3.19 0.56
N ARG A 194 -2.24 -4.07 1.38
CA ARG A 194 -3.60 -4.59 1.19
C ARG A 194 -4.61 -3.76 1.97
N PHE A 195 -5.46 -3.01 1.26
CA PHE A 195 -6.61 -2.33 1.84
C PHE A 195 -7.91 -2.90 1.29
N GLY A 196 -8.72 -3.47 2.19
CA GLY A 196 -10.05 -3.98 1.87
C GLY A 196 -11.14 -2.93 2.14
N ASN A 197 -12.23 -2.98 1.39
CA ASN A 197 -13.47 -2.30 1.77
C ASN A 197 -14.50 -3.29 2.34
N SER A 198 -15.54 -2.78 3.01
CA SER A 198 -16.60 -3.63 3.60
C SER A 198 -17.44 -4.40 2.58
N ALA A 199 -17.27 -4.12 1.29
CA ALA A 199 -17.94 -4.80 0.17
C ALA A 199 -17.08 -5.94 -0.43
N GLY A 200 -15.90 -6.21 0.13
CA GLY A 200 -15.04 -7.33 -0.29
C GLY A 200 -14.05 -7.02 -1.40
N TYR A 201 -13.97 -5.77 -1.89
CA TYR A 201 -12.93 -5.36 -2.83
C TYR A 201 -11.59 -5.23 -2.09
N ASN A 202 -10.57 -5.91 -2.61
CA ASN A 202 -9.19 -5.86 -2.14
C ASN A 202 -8.36 -5.05 -3.13
N TYR A 203 -7.99 -3.83 -2.74
CA TYR A 203 -7.05 -3.02 -3.53
C TYR A 203 -5.63 -3.29 -3.03
N GLN A 204 -4.78 -3.83 -3.91
CA GLN A 204 -3.35 -3.95 -3.69
C GLN A 204 -2.63 -3.04 -4.66
N ILE A 205 -2.37 -1.83 -4.21
CA ILE A 205 -1.88 -0.74 -5.05
C ILE A 205 -0.63 -0.18 -4.40
N LYS A 206 0.35 0.17 -5.23
CA LYS A 206 1.56 0.84 -4.75
C LYS A 206 1.14 2.14 -4.05
N THR A 207 1.50 2.25 -2.79
CA THR A 207 1.04 3.29 -1.87
C THR A 207 2.27 3.96 -1.26
N ARG A 208 2.30 5.30 -1.23
CA ARG A 208 3.31 6.05 -0.47
C ARG A 208 2.86 6.09 0.99
N LEU A 209 3.72 5.66 1.91
CA LEU A 209 3.39 5.49 3.31
C LEU A 209 4.15 6.51 4.16
N PHE A 210 3.43 7.13 5.08
CA PHE A 210 3.96 8.09 6.03
C PHE A 210 3.60 7.63 7.43
N ILE A 211 4.47 7.86 8.40
CA ILE A 211 4.09 7.74 9.79
C ILE A 211 3.70 9.12 10.33
N ALA A 212 2.60 9.17 11.07
CA ALA A 212 2.05 10.37 11.68
C ALA A 212 1.57 10.07 13.10
N LYS A 213 1.29 11.13 13.86
CA LYS A 213 0.58 11.02 15.14
C LYS A 213 -0.91 11.26 14.94
N ASP A 214 -1.75 10.49 15.61
CA ASP A 214 -3.17 10.84 15.75
C ASP A 214 -3.33 12.01 16.75
N ARG A 215 -4.54 12.55 16.87
CA ARG A 215 -4.82 13.66 17.80
C ARG A 215 -4.68 13.30 19.28
N LYS A 216 -4.39 12.03 19.60
CA LYS A 216 -4.07 11.53 20.95
C LYS A 216 -2.59 11.17 21.10
N ASN A 217 -1.76 11.66 20.18
CA ASN A 217 -0.32 11.41 20.13
C ASN A 217 0.07 9.93 19.99
N LYS A 218 -0.81 9.11 19.39
CA LYS A 218 -0.51 7.70 19.07
C LYS A 218 -0.05 7.55 17.63
N ASP A 219 0.89 6.63 17.41
CA ASP A 219 1.39 6.34 16.07
C ASP A 219 0.29 5.77 15.17
N GLN A 220 0.27 6.28 13.95
CA GLN A 220 -0.54 5.77 12.85
C GLN A 220 0.24 5.91 11.54
N ILE A 221 -0.07 5.05 10.58
CA ILE A 221 0.48 5.12 9.23
C ILE A 221 -0.61 5.65 8.31
N LEU A 222 -0.28 6.69 7.56
CA LEU A 222 -1.11 7.29 6.52
C LEU A 222 -0.58 6.85 5.16
N GLY A 223 -1.46 6.47 4.24
CA GLY A 223 -1.06 6.06 2.90
C GLY A 223 -1.78 6.83 1.81
N LEU A 224 -1.06 7.17 0.73
CA LEU A 224 -1.60 7.78 -0.48
C LEU A 224 -1.49 6.80 -1.65
N SER A 225 -2.59 6.57 -2.36
CA SER A 225 -2.59 5.75 -3.58
C SER A 225 -3.70 6.13 -4.55
N LEU A 226 -3.49 5.83 -5.82
CA LEU A 226 -4.48 6.02 -6.88
C LEU A 226 -4.93 4.67 -7.44
N PHE A 227 -6.22 4.55 -7.72
CA PHE A 227 -6.79 3.42 -8.44
C PHE A 227 -7.65 3.94 -9.56
N GLY A 228 -7.63 3.29 -10.72
CA GLY A 228 -8.57 3.66 -11.75
C GLY A 228 -8.91 2.48 -12.64
N LYS A 229 -10.21 2.16 -12.73
CA LYS A 229 -10.74 1.23 -13.73
C LYS A 229 -11.59 2.00 -14.74
N TYR A 230 -12.75 2.48 -14.29
CA TYR A 230 -13.64 3.35 -15.07
C TYR A 230 -13.39 4.81 -14.70
N ASN A 231 -13.65 5.18 -13.45
CA ASN A 231 -13.27 6.45 -12.84
C ASN A 231 -11.93 6.36 -12.10
N THR A 232 -11.33 7.51 -11.78
CA THR A 232 -10.09 7.59 -10.98
C THR A 232 -10.42 7.91 -9.53
N GLN A 233 -9.84 7.13 -8.62
CA GLN A 233 -10.04 7.23 -7.18
C GLN A 233 -8.71 7.52 -6.46
N LEU A 234 -8.66 8.63 -5.72
CA LEU A 234 -7.59 8.95 -4.79
C LEU A 234 -7.91 8.42 -3.39
N ASN A 235 -7.02 7.60 -2.86
CA ASN A 235 -7.19 6.94 -1.58
C ASN A 235 -6.29 7.54 -0.52
N VAL A 236 -6.87 7.79 0.66
CA VAL A 236 -6.11 8.02 1.89
C VAL A 236 -6.40 6.87 2.85
N SER A 237 -5.40 6.03 3.09
CA SER A 237 -5.49 4.92 4.02
C SER A 237 -4.98 5.29 5.40
N ILE A 238 -5.56 4.66 6.43
CA ILE A 238 -5.11 4.77 7.81
C ILE A 238 -4.86 3.36 8.34
N MET A 239 -3.68 3.16 8.91
CA MET A 239 -3.30 1.96 9.61
C MET A 239 -2.86 2.30 11.03
N ASN A 240 -3.50 1.66 12.01
CA ASN A 240 -3.12 1.72 13.42
C ASN A 240 -3.26 0.32 14.02
N ARG A 241 -2.98 0.18 15.32
CA ARG A 241 -3.07 -1.13 16.02
C ARG A 241 -4.44 -1.79 15.94
N GLU A 242 -5.51 -1.03 15.75
CA GLU A 242 -6.89 -1.55 15.75
C GLU A 242 -7.42 -1.83 14.34
N ARG A 243 -7.00 -1.04 13.34
CA ARG A 243 -7.64 -1.02 12.02
C ARG A 243 -6.66 -0.67 10.91
N ARG A 244 -6.95 -1.24 9.74
CA ARG A 244 -6.35 -0.92 8.45
C ARG A 244 -7.48 -0.79 7.43
N HIS A 245 -7.69 0.41 6.88
CA HIS A 245 -8.74 0.65 5.87
C HIS A 245 -8.47 1.95 5.08
N HIS A 246 -9.17 2.13 3.97
CA HIS A 246 -9.25 3.44 3.33
C HIS A 246 -10.15 4.36 4.15
N SER A 247 -9.55 5.36 4.79
CA SER A 247 -10.36 6.38 5.43
C SER A 247 -11.11 7.16 4.36
N LEU A 248 -10.41 7.64 3.33
CA LEU A 248 -10.92 8.36 2.16
C LEU A 248 -10.72 7.61 0.86
N GLN A 249 -11.77 7.63 0.04
CA GLN A 249 -11.84 7.17 -1.33
C GLN A 249 -12.50 8.32 -2.10
N LEU A 250 -11.67 9.21 -2.63
CA LEU A 250 -12.09 10.42 -3.33
C LEU A 250 -12.25 10.09 -4.82
N ASP A 251 -13.48 10.19 -5.32
CA ASP A 251 -13.77 10.09 -6.76
C ASP A 251 -13.29 11.36 -7.47
N MET A 252 -12.13 11.27 -8.13
CA MET A 252 -11.48 12.43 -8.74
C MET A 252 -12.31 13.00 -9.88
N ASP A 253 -12.98 12.14 -10.64
CA ASP A 253 -13.81 12.53 -11.79
C ASP A 253 -14.96 13.45 -11.35
N LYS A 254 -15.47 13.23 -10.14
CA LYS A 254 -16.55 14.04 -9.55
C LYS A 254 -16.05 15.27 -8.81
N TYR A 255 -14.93 15.15 -8.10
CA TYR A 255 -14.52 16.14 -7.11
C TYR A 255 -13.28 16.95 -7.48
N CYS A 256 -12.63 16.65 -8.61
CA CYS A 256 -11.56 17.47 -9.19
C CYS A 256 -12.11 18.26 -10.38
N LYS A 257 -12.19 19.59 -10.23
CA LYS A 257 -12.66 20.49 -11.28
C LYS A 257 -11.48 21.25 -11.87
N TYR A 258 -11.24 21.08 -13.17
CA TYR A 258 -10.21 21.83 -13.89
C TYR A 258 -10.71 23.23 -14.26
N ASN A 259 -9.90 24.24 -13.98
CA ASN A 259 -10.13 25.62 -14.37
C ASN A 259 -9.18 25.98 -15.52
N TYR A 260 -9.75 26.13 -16.72
CA TYR A 260 -9.01 26.43 -17.94
C TYR A 260 -8.40 27.84 -17.97
N HIS A 261 -8.87 28.78 -17.14
CA HIS A 261 -8.36 30.16 -17.13
C HIS A 261 -7.01 30.29 -16.41
N ASN A 262 -6.75 29.42 -15.43
CA ASN A 262 -5.53 29.50 -14.62
C ASN A 262 -4.79 28.16 -14.51
N ASN A 263 -5.19 27.16 -15.30
CA ASN A 263 -4.62 25.80 -15.31
C ASN A 263 -4.61 25.10 -13.96
N LYS A 264 -5.53 25.48 -13.05
CA LYS A 264 -5.62 24.87 -11.72
C LYS A 264 -6.68 23.81 -11.67
N ILE A 265 -6.45 22.83 -10.80
CA ILE A 265 -7.49 21.88 -10.39
C ILE A 265 -7.92 22.22 -8.98
N VAL A 266 -9.22 22.39 -8.79
CA VAL A 266 -9.83 22.56 -7.48
C VAL A 266 -10.35 21.20 -7.01
N ILE A 267 -9.93 20.78 -5.82
CA ILE A 267 -10.28 19.49 -5.24
C ILE A 267 -11.18 19.70 -4.01
N THR A 268 -12.34 19.04 -4.02
CA THR A 268 -13.37 19.15 -2.97
C THR A 268 -13.85 17.78 -2.48
N HIS A 269 -14.77 17.72 -1.52
CA HIS A 269 -15.52 16.51 -1.17
C HIS A 269 -16.82 16.86 -0.45
N SER A 270 -17.90 16.12 -0.73
CA SER A 270 -19.25 16.38 -0.20
C SER A 270 -19.49 16.07 1.29
N GLY A 271 -18.45 15.76 2.06
CA GLY A 271 -18.61 15.20 3.42
C GLY A 271 -19.26 13.80 3.51
N THR A 272 -19.63 13.15 2.41
CA THR A 272 -20.24 11.81 2.43
C THR A 272 -19.38 10.76 3.14
N LEU A 273 -20.00 9.94 4.00
CA LEU A 273 -19.28 8.99 4.85
C LEU A 273 -20.12 7.74 5.14
N SER A 274 -19.55 6.56 4.84
CA SER A 274 -20.12 5.26 5.20
C SER A 274 -19.44 4.67 6.45
N THR A 275 -20.20 3.88 7.20
CA THR A 275 -19.70 3.05 8.31
C THR A 275 -19.52 1.57 7.92
N GLY A 276 -19.56 1.27 6.62
CA GLY A 276 -19.60 -0.09 6.10
C GLY A 276 -20.99 -0.70 6.29
N ARG A 277 -21.07 -1.88 6.92
CA ARG A 277 -22.35 -2.56 7.23
C ARG A 277 -23.28 -1.78 8.18
N GLY A 278 -22.82 -0.66 8.76
CA GLY A 278 -23.61 0.18 9.65
C GLY A 278 -24.47 1.25 8.97
N GLY A 279 -24.41 1.37 7.64
CA GLY A 279 -25.10 2.40 6.86
C GLY A 279 -24.28 3.68 6.67
N SER A 280 -24.92 4.72 6.13
CA SER A 280 -24.34 6.05 5.91
C SER A 280 -24.48 6.96 7.13
N ILE A 281 -23.52 7.87 7.29
CA ILE A 281 -23.61 8.99 8.23
C ILE A 281 -24.06 10.22 7.43
N SER A 282 -24.97 11.01 8.01
CA SER A 282 -25.44 12.26 7.41
C SER A 282 -24.24 13.16 7.06
N LYS A 283 -24.24 13.71 5.83
CA LYS A 283 -23.18 14.63 5.39
C LYS A 283 -23.06 15.83 6.34
N PHE A 284 -24.18 16.35 6.83
CA PHE A 284 -24.20 17.49 7.75
C PHE A 284 -23.44 17.20 9.04
N THR A 285 -23.62 16.00 9.62
CA THR A 285 -22.84 15.57 10.79
C THR A 285 -21.34 15.55 10.53
N VAL A 286 -20.92 15.19 9.31
CA VAL A 286 -19.51 15.18 8.93
C VAL A 286 -19.01 16.61 8.74
N ILE A 287 -19.74 17.45 8.00
CA ILE A 287 -19.40 18.85 7.75
C ILE A 287 -19.31 19.64 9.06
N ASP A 288 -20.31 19.53 9.95
CA ASP A 288 -20.30 20.18 11.26
C ASP A 288 -19.09 19.74 12.09
N TYR A 289 -18.75 18.46 12.03
CA TYR A 289 -17.58 17.94 12.74
C TYR A 289 -16.29 18.54 12.20
N VAL A 290 -16.12 18.57 10.88
CA VAL A 290 -14.94 19.13 10.23
C VAL A 290 -14.86 20.62 10.52
N LYS A 291 -15.95 21.37 10.37
CA LYS A 291 -16.04 22.81 10.67
C LYS A 291 -15.60 23.14 12.10
N ASN A 292 -16.01 22.33 13.07
CA ASN A 292 -15.65 22.53 14.48
C ASN A 292 -14.19 22.16 14.82
N ASN A 293 -13.48 21.41 13.96
CA ASN A 293 -12.13 20.90 14.28
C ASN A 293 -11.04 21.40 13.31
N ALA A 294 -11.43 21.81 12.12
CA ALA A 294 -10.59 22.31 11.04
C ALA A 294 -11.45 23.20 10.12
N PRO A 295 -11.86 24.40 10.57
CA PRO A 295 -12.77 25.27 9.82
C PRO A 295 -12.24 25.65 8.44
N ASP A 296 -10.91 25.76 8.28
CA ASP A 296 -10.26 26.11 7.01
C ASP A 296 -10.48 25.08 5.90
N LEU A 297 -10.88 23.85 6.26
CA LEU A 297 -11.26 22.81 5.30
C LEU A 297 -12.67 22.97 4.75
N ILE A 298 -13.47 23.95 5.20
CA ILE A 298 -14.86 24.12 4.74
C ILE A 298 -14.99 25.40 3.90
N ARG A 299 -15.52 25.25 2.69
CA ARG A 299 -15.92 26.35 1.81
C ARG A 299 -17.26 26.01 1.17
N ASP A 300 -18.22 26.92 1.22
CA ASP A 300 -19.56 26.74 0.62
C ASP A 300 -20.25 25.42 1.02
N GLU A 301 -20.18 25.07 2.31
CA GLU A 301 -20.71 23.81 2.88
C GLU A 301 -20.07 22.52 2.35
N GLU A 302 -19.00 22.61 1.58
CA GLU A 302 -18.22 21.48 1.09
C GLU A 302 -16.85 21.41 1.76
N VAL A 303 -16.25 20.22 1.76
CA VAL A 303 -14.86 20.06 2.19
C VAL A 303 -13.96 20.51 1.05
N TYR A 304 -13.19 21.57 1.26
CA TYR A 304 -12.17 22.06 0.35
C TYR A 304 -10.82 21.42 0.69
N LEU A 305 -10.26 20.67 -0.27
CA LEU A 305 -8.99 19.97 -0.07
C LEU A 305 -7.81 20.75 -0.63
N GLY A 306 -8.00 21.55 -1.68
CA GLY A 306 -6.95 22.42 -2.21
C GLY A 306 -7.21 22.90 -3.63
N SER A 307 -6.28 23.70 -4.13
CA SER A 307 -6.19 24.05 -5.54
C SER A 307 -4.75 23.92 -6.00
N ILE A 308 -4.52 23.05 -6.98
CA ILE A 308 -3.20 22.71 -7.49
C ILE A 308 -2.99 23.33 -8.86
N ASP A 309 -1.83 23.96 -9.07
CA ASP A 309 -1.37 24.34 -10.41
C ASP A 309 -0.91 23.09 -11.17
N ASN A 310 -1.71 22.68 -12.16
CA ASN A 310 -1.44 21.52 -12.97
C ASN A 310 -0.85 21.91 -14.33
N SER A 311 -0.20 23.08 -14.45
CA SER A 311 0.58 23.48 -15.63
C SER A 311 2.07 23.10 -15.55
N ARG A 312 2.49 22.50 -14.44
CA ARG A 312 3.87 22.13 -14.12
C ARG A 312 3.93 20.76 -13.42
N LEU A 313 5.12 20.19 -13.29
CA LEU A 313 5.34 19.04 -12.43
C LEU A 313 5.01 19.38 -10.97
N LEU A 314 4.36 18.43 -10.30
CA LEU A 314 4.16 18.52 -8.86
C LEU A 314 5.45 18.13 -8.15
N GLU A 315 5.82 18.93 -7.16
CA GLU A 315 6.99 18.77 -6.30
C GLU A 315 6.59 18.91 -4.84
N TRP A 316 7.30 18.20 -3.97
CA TRP A 316 7.03 18.17 -2.52
C TRP A 316 7.25 19.52 -1.83
N ASN A 317 8.11 20.38 -2.38
CA ASN A 317 8.41 21.71 -1.82
C ASN A 317 7.39 22.80 -2.22
N GLN A 318 6.42 22.48 -3.09
CA GLN A 318 5.46 23.47 -3.58
C GLN A 318 4.32 23.68 -2.58
N PRO A 319 4.01 24.93 -2.19
CA PRO A 319 3.02 25.20 -1.15
C PRO A 319 1.61 24.69 -1.45
N ASP A 320 1.18 24.71 -2.71
CA ASP A 320 -0.14 24.19 -3.10
C ASP A 320 -0.23 22.68 -2.94
N VAL A 321 0.83 21.95 -3.32
CA VAL A 321 0.98 20.50 -3.13
C VAL A 321 0.98 20.14 -1.64
N GLN A 322 1.79 20.83 -0.84
CA GLN A 322 1.89 20.60 0.60
C GLN A 322 0.54 20.81 1.29
N ASN A 323 -0.13 21.93 1.01
CA ASN A 323 -1.44 22.24 1.58
C ASN A 323 -2.48 21.19 1.19
N PHE A 324 -2.50 20.74 -0.07
CA PHE A 324 -3.42 19.70 -0.52
C PHE A 324 -3.21 18.37 0.23
N ILE A 325 -1.97 17.91 0.34
CA ILE A 325 -1.66 16.64 1.02
C ILE A 325 -1.93 16.73 2.52
N LYS A 326 -1.55 17.83 3.17
CA LYS A 326 -1.89 18.11 4.57
C LYS A 326 -3.40 18.05 4.81
N ASN A 327 -4.18 18.69 3.95
CA ASN A 327 -5.64 18.72 4.03
C ASN A 327 -6.25 17.32 3.81
N LEU A 328 -5.71 16.54 2.87
CA LEU A 328 -6.11 15.14 2.67
C LEU A 328 -5.91 14.29 3.94
N PHE A 329 -4.74 14.38 4.56
CA PHE A 329 -4.43 13.66 5.79
C PHE A 329 -5.30 14.10 6.96
N LEU A 330 -5.41 15.42 7.18
CA LEU A 330 -6.25 15.96 8.25
C LEU A 330 -7.71 15.55 8.08
N TYR A 331 -8.26 15.67 6.87
CA TYR A 331 -9.64 15.27 6.58
C TYR A 331 -9.84 13.76 6.79
N ALA A 332 -8.90 12.93 6.35
CA ALA A 332 -8.95 11.49 6.57
C ALA A 332 -8.99 11.11 8.06
N VAL A 333 -8.20 11.78 8.90
CA VAL A 333 -8.20 11.57 10.36
C VAL A 333 -9.55 11.99 10.96
N LEU A 334 -10.07 13.17 10.61
CA LEU A 334 -11.35 13.67 11.12
C LEU A 334 -12.52 12.75 10.75
N ARG A 335 -12.55 12.21 9.53
CA ARG A 335 -13.58 11.24 9.11
C ARG A 335 -13.58 9.98 9.97
N ASP A 336 -12.41 9.50 10.37
CA ASP A 336 -12.27 8.32 11.20
C ASP A 336 -12.73 8.56 12.65
N GLU A 337 -12.51 9.76 13.17
CA GLU A 337 -13.07 10.19 14.45
C GLU A 337 -14.60 10.24 14.42
N VAL A 338 -15.20 10.77 13.35
CA VAL A 338 -16.66 10.78 13.15
C VAL A 338 -17.20 9.35 13.17
N ARG A 339 -16.57 8.42 12.42
CA ARG A 339 -16.95 7.00 12.44
C ARG A 339 -16.88 6.39 13.85
N LYS A 340 -15.83 6.69 14.62
CA LYS A 340 -15.67 6.21 16.01
C LYS A 340 -16.77 6.78 16.92
N LYS A 341 -17.05 8.09 16.85
CA LYS A 341 -18.11 8.75 17.63
C LYS A 341 -19.50 8.21 17.30
N TYR A 342 -19.80 8.01 16.02
CA TYR A 342 -21.09 7.47 15.57
C TYR A 342 -21.32 6.03 16.06
N LYS A 343 -20.31 5.15 15.93
CA LYS A 343 -20.42 3.75 16.43
C LYS A 343 -20.69 3.68 17.93
N ARG A 344 -20.05 4.55 18.74
CA ARG A 344 -20.29 4.63 20.20
C ARG A 344 -21.70 5.11 20.56
N LYS A 345 -22.23 6.11 19.84
CA LYS A 345 -23.62 6.57 20.04
C LYS A 345 -24.62 5.44 19.74
N ARG A 346 -24.41 4.69 18.66
CA ARG A 346 -25.28 3.57 18.27
C ARG A 346 -25.20 2.38 19.23
N SER A 347 -24.04 2.06 19.80
CA SER A 347 -23.93 0.99 20.80
C SER A 347 -24.61 1.37 22.13
N ARG A 348 -24.57 2.64 22.53
CA ARG A 348 -25.29 3.15 23.71
C ARG A 348 -26.81 3.18 23.55
N ARG A 349 -27.32 3.31 22.33
CA ARG A 349 -28.78 3.26 22.04
C ARG A 349 -29.34 1.83 21.93
N LYS A 350 -28.46 0.83 21.84
CA LYS A 350 -28.83 -0.60 21.75
C LYS A 350 -28.75 -1.33 23.09
N LYS A 351 -28.07 -0.72 24.07
CA LYS A 351 -28.20 -1.06 25.49
C LYS A 351 -29.32 -0.21 26.05
#